data_AF-A0A812BUZ0-F1
#
_entry.id   AF-A0A812BUZ0-F1
#
_cell.length_a   1.000
_cell.length_b   1.000
_cell.length_c   1.000
_cell.angle_alpha   90.00
_cell.angle_beta   90.00
_cell.angle_gamma   90.00
#
_symmetry.space_group_name_H-M   'P 1'
#
loop_
_entity.id
_entity.type
_entity.pdbx_description
1 polymer ?
#
loop_
_entity_poly.entity_id
_entity_poly.type
_entity_poly.pdbx_seq_one_letter_code
_entity_poly.pdbx_strand_id
1 'polypeptide(L)'
;MFHSSILVIQTYLDVGMLIYLIKNKQNALFLSGVYTRYKTFLNKDKVILKRVIKGVQTKRPVEVQNVMLRRYFLELTQSFMIPLERHMASLMPLQRNISPHKAPPRLRPFDPEEFLKTVEHSGPQLTSGIKGDWEGLYKRFFPSPNFVGWYRHREHEVNQKLQVLHMEALSNVDVQDWIRDKEEVEIVDLILRLREKLTFAANNQSAVNKDCVVKLHRHVDTIICSLPDDLQGVLKT
;
A
#
# COMPACT_ATOMS: atom_id res chain seq x y z
N MET A 1 4.35 -3.50 9.80
CA MET A 1 3.90 -2.83 8.55
C MET A 1 4.87 -3.05 7.37
N PHE A 2 6.20 -3.06 7.57
CA PHE A 2 7.19 -3.28 6.50
C PHE A 2 7.23 -4.69 5.86
N HIS A 3 6.71 -5.72 6.53
CA HIS A 3 6.86 -7.11 6.05
C HIS A 3 5.84 -7.51 4.98
N SER A 4 4.61 -6.98 5.04
CA SER A 4 3.52 -7.43 4.16
C SER A 4 3.65 -6.93 2.73
N SER A 5 4.16 -5.71 2.52
CA SER A 5 4.31 -5.12 1.18
C SER A 5 5.47 -5.74 0.37
N ILE A 6 6.47 -6.30 1.06
CA ILE A 6 7.63 -6.95 0.44
C ILE A 6 7.28 -8.36 -0.08
N LEU A 7 6.38 -9.07 0.61
CA LEU A 7 5.97 -10.43 0.25
C LEU A 7 5.28 -10.49 -1.13
N VAL A 8 4.56 -9.43 -1.54
CA VAL A 8 3.84 -9.38 -2.82
C VAL A 8 4.79 -9.19 -4.02
N ILE A 9 5.95 -8.55 -3.82
CA ILE A 9 6.98 -8.38 -4.87
C ILE A 9 7.94 -9.59 -4.89
N GLN A 10 8.11 -10.28 -3.76
CA GLN A 10 8.98 -11.46 -3.65
C GLN A 10 8.44 -12.73 -4.32
N THR A 11 7.15 -12.80 -4.65
CA THR A 11 6.53 -13.99 -5.26
C THR A 11 7.00 -14.32 -6.68
N TYR A 12 7.85 -13.49 -7.30
CA TYR A 12 8.27 -13.67 -8.71
C TYR A 12 9.79 -13.76 -8.94
N LEU A 13 10.61 -13.80 -7.90
CA LEU A 13 12.05 -14.03 -8.04
C LEU A 13 12.38 -15.48 -7.70
N ASP A 14 12.24 -16.37 -8.69
CA ASP A 14 12.82 -17.71 -8.60
C ASP A 14 14.36 -17.59 -8.65
N VAL A 15 14.95 -17.44 -7.46
CA VAL A 15 16.39 -17.36 -7.25
C VAL A 15 17.07 -18.63 -7.78
N GLY A 16 16.38 -19.77 -7.85
CA GLY A 16 16.85 -21.01 -8.45
C GLY A 16 17.19 -20.85 -9.93
N MET A 17 16.34 -20.15 -10.69
CA MET A 17 16.60 -19.82 -12.10
C MET A 17 17.82 -18.88 -12.25
N LEU A 18 17.95 -17.90 -11.34
CA LEU A 18 19.07 -16.95 -11.33
C LEU A 18 20.40 -17.63 -11.01
N ILE A 19 20.41 -18.57 -10.07
CA ILE A 19 21.58 -19.41 -9.74
C ILE A 19 21.87 -20.41 -10.85
N TYR A 20 20.85 -21.00 -11.49
CA TYR A 20 21.01 -21.88 -12.64
C TYR A 20 21.69 -21.14 -13.81
N LEU A 21 21.29 -19.90 -14.08
CA LEU A 21 21.92 -19.03 -15.08
C LEU A 21 23.37 -18.65 -14.70
N ILE A 22 23.69 -18.53 -13.40
CA ILE A 22 25.04 -18.25 -12.92
C ILE A 22 25.92 -19.52 -12.94
N LYS A 23 25.38 -20.69 -12.58
CA LYS A 23 26.08 -21.98 -12.58
C LYS A 23 26.35 -22.50 -13.99
N ASN A 24 25.38 -22.41 -14.90
CA ASN A 24 25.59 -22.80 -16.31
C ASN A 24 26.54 -21.85 -17.05
N LYS A 25 26.76 -20.64 -16.53
CA LYS A 25 27.82 -19.74 -17.00
C LYS A 25 29.24 -20.21 -16.67
N GLN A 26 29.42 -21.15 -15.73
CA GLN A 26 30.75 -21.66 -15.37
C GLN A 26 31.15 -22.92 -16.13
N ASN A 27 30.20 -23.68 -16.70
CA ASN A 27 30.49 -24.99 -17.30
C ASN A 27 30.55 -24.99 -18.84
N ALA A 28 30.24 -23.89 -19.51
CA ALA A 28 30.44 -23.77 -20.95
C ALA A 28 30.92 -22.36 -21.30
N LEU A 29 32.20 -22.27 -21.66
CA LEU A 29 32.73 -21.32 -22.63
C LEU A 29 32.44 -19.83 -22.36
N PHE A 30 33.47 -19.12 -21.87
CA PHE A 30 33.65 -17.67 -22.11
C PHE A 30 33.74 -17.29 -23.62
N LEU A 31 33.26 -18.13 -24.55
CA LEU A 31 33.31 -17.97 -26.00
C LEU A 31 31.93 -17.81 -26.68
N SER A 32 30.82 -17.82 -25.94
CA SER A 32 29.54 -17.32 -26.47
C SER A 32 28.65 -16.79 -25.35
N GLY A 33 28.72 -15.47 -25.14
CA GLY A 33 27.83 -14.78 -24.22
C GLY A 33 26.39 -14.83 -24.71
N VAL A 34 25.43 -15.02 -23.80
CA VAL A 34 24.04 -14.66 -24.06
C VAL A 34 23.96 -13.14 -24.07
N TYR A 35 23.93 -12.55 -25.27
CA TYR A 35 23.76 -11.12 -25.46
C TYR A 35 22.28 -10.78 -25.45
N THR A 36 21.85 -10.08 -24.42
CA THR A 36 20.53 -9.47 -24.40
C THR A 36 20.62 -8.04 -24.92
N ARG A 37 19.63 -7.62 -25.72
CA ARG A 37 19.44 -6.21 -26.09
C ARG A 37 18.91 -5.38 -24.93
N TYR A 38 18.74 -5.98 -23.75
CA TYR A 38 18.24 -5.30 -22.56
C TYR A 38 19.17 -4.19 -22.11
N LYS A 39 18.64 -2.97 -22.13
CA LYS A 39 19.30 -1.79 -21.55
C LYS A 39 19.12 -1.81 -20.04
N THR A 40 20.22 -1.93 -19.31
CA THR A 40 20.20 -1.86 -17.85
C THR A 40 20.01 -0.42 -17.38
N PHE A 41 19.06 -0.19 -16.47
CA PHE A 41 18.88 1.10 -15.82
C PHE A 41 19.96 1.37 -14.76
N LEU A 42 20.29 0.34 -13.96
CA LEU A 42 21.23 0.45 -12.85
C LEU A 42 22.58 -0.17 -13.17
N ASN A 43 23.63 0.41 -12.59
CA ASN A 43 24.99 -0.12 -12.69
C ASN A 43 25.14 -1.40 -11.88
N LYS A 44 26.01 -2.29 -12.36
CA LYS A 44 26.37 -3.51 -11.63
C LYS A 44 27.07 -3.15 -10.32
N ASP A 45 26.58 -3.70 -9.22
CA ASP A 45 27.29 -3.63 -7.95
C ASP A 45 28.50 -4.59 -7.97
N LYS A 46 29.69 -3.99 -8.07
CA LYS A 46 30.96 -4.74 -8.13
C LYS A 46 31.27 -5.43 -6.80
N VAL A 47 30.75 -4.96 -5.67
CA VAL A 47 31.02 -5.51 -4.34
C VAL A 47 30.33 -6.86 -4.20
N ILE A 48 29.03 -6.91 -4.47
CA ILE A 48 28.29 -8.19 -4.40
C ILE A 48 28.83 -9.20 -5.41
N LEU A 49 29.15 -8.77 -6.63
CA LEU A 49 29.71 -9.64 -7.66
C LEU A 49 31.04 -10.26 -7.23
N LYS A 50 31.97 -9.45 -6.70
CA LYS A 50 33.26 -9.97 -6.18
C LYS A 50 33.04 -10.97 -5.05
N ARG A 51 32.10 -10.71 -4.14
CA ARG A 51 31.81 -11.62 -3.03
C ARG A 51 31.21 -12.95 -3.50
N VAL A 52 30.33 -12.93 -4.51
CA VAL A 52 29.76 -14.14 -5.12
C VAL A 52 30.84 -14.95 -5.84
N ILE A 53 31.66 -14.31 -6.69
CA ILE A 53 32.75 -14.97 -7.41
C ILE A 53 33.73 -15.62 -6.41
N LYS A 54 34.11 -14.90 -5.35
CA LYS A 54 34.96 -15.44 -4.29
C LYS A 54 34.30 -16.63 -3.57
N GLY A 55 32.99 -16.58 -3.34
CA GLY A 55 32.21 -17.69 -2.78
C GLY A 55 32.34 -18.96 -3.62
N VAL A 56 32.24 -18.84 -4.94
CA VAL A 56 32.42 -19.98 -5.85
C VAL A 56 33.85 -20.50 -5.85
N GLN A 57 34.85 -19.61 -5.95
CA GLN A 57 36.26 -19.99 -5.92
C GLN A 57 36.66 -20.71 -4.62
N THR A 58 36.05 -20.32 -3.50
CA THR A 58 36.29 -20.91 -2.17
C THR A 58 35.40 -22.12 -1.87
N LYS A 59 34.66 -22.64 -2.86
CA LYS A 59 33.70 -23.76 -2.72
C LYS A 59 32.70 -23.56 -1.57
N ARG A 60 32.28 -22.31 -1.34
CA ARG A 60 31.27 -21.98 -0.32
C ARG A 60 29.95 -22.72 -0.63
N PRO A 61 29.30 -23.33 0.38
CA PRO A 61 27.99 -23.97 0.20
C PRO A 61 26.99 -23.06 -0.50
N VAL A 62 26.18 -23.64 -1.38
CA VAL A 62 25.26 -22.89 -2.24
C VAL A 62 24.20 -22.16 -1.41
N GLU A 63 23.78 -22.75 -0.29
CA GLU A 63 22.80 -22.21 0.64
C GLU A 63 23.27 -20.85 1.19
N VAL A 64 24.55 -20.75 1.54
CA VAL A 64 25.14 -19.50 2.05
C VAL A 64 25.18 -18.42 0.95
N GLN A 65 25.49 -18.82 -0.30
CA GLN A 65 25.42 -17.89 -1.43
C GLN A 65 23.99 -17.43 -1.71
N ASN A 66 23.01 -18.32 -1.56
CA ASN A 66 21.60 -18.02 -1.77
C ASN A 66 21.07 -17.03 -0.73
N VAL A 67 21.35 -17.27 0.55
CA VAL A 67 20.96 -16.35 1.64
C VAL A 67 21.58 -14.97 1.41
N MET A 68 22.87 -14.93 1.04
CA MET A 68 23.56 -13.68 0.75
C MET A 68 22.92 -12.90 -0.41
N LEU A 69 22.59 -13.58 -1.51
CA LEU A 69 21.93 -12.94 -2.66
C LEU A 69 20.51 -12.50 -2.33
N ARG A 70 19.73 -13.33 -1.62
CA ARG A 70 18.37 -12.98 -1.18
C ARG A 70 18.39 -11.74 -0.30
N ARG A 71 19.32 -11.65 0.64
CA ARG A 71 19.49 -10.48 1.50
C ARG A 71 19.83 -9.23 0.68
N TYR A 72 20.77 -9.34 -0.24
CA TYR A 72 21.15 -8.24 -1.12
C TYR A 72 19.97 -7.71 -1.95
N PHE A 73 19.22 -8.61 -2.60
CA PHE A 73 18.06 -8.19 -3.39
C PHE A 73 16.92 -7.66 -2.53
N LEU A 74 16.72 -8.20 -1.33
CA LEU A 74 15.75 -7.67 -0.36
C LEU A 74 16.09 -6.22 0.02
N GLU A 75 17.33 -5.96 0.42
CA GLU A 75 17.80 -4.61 0.77
C GLU A 75 17.64 -3.66 -0.43
N LEU A 76 17.99 -4.12 -1.64
CA LEU A 76 17.83 -3.32 -2.85
C LEU A 76 16.36 -3.01 -3.17
N THR A 77 15.47 -3.99 -3.04
CA THR A 77 14.03 -3.80 -3.22
C THR A 77 13.48 -2.83 -2.18
N GLN A 78 13.90 -2.93 -0.92
CA GLN A 78 13.51 -1.97 0.11
C GLN A 78 13.94 -0.55 -0.25
N SER A 79 15.21 -0.34 -0.63
CA SER A 79 15.70 0.95 -1.10
C SER A 79 14.89 1.50 -2.27
N PHE A 80 14.48 0.65 -3.20
CA PHE A 80 13.63 1.02 -4.33
C PHE A 80 12.19 1.37 -3.91
N MET A 81 11.63 0.72 -2.90
CA MET A 81 10.25 0.95 -2.46
C MET A 81 10.10 2.15 -1.51
N ILE A 82 11.12 2.50 -0.72
CA ILE A 82 11.06 3.58 0.28
C ILE A 82 10.57 4.92 -0.30
N PRO A 83 11.06 5.42 -1.46
CA PRO A 83 10.56 6.66 -2.03
C PRO A 83 9.08 6.58 -2.42
N LEU A 84 8.62 5.45 -2.96
CA LEU A 84 7.22 5.23 -3.32
C LEU A 84 6.32 5.25 -2.09
N GLU A 85 6.72 4.56 -1.02
CA GLU A 85 5.98 4.55 0.24
C GLU A 85 5.89 5.94 0.88
N ARG A 86 6.99 6.71 0.82
CA ARG A 86 7.02 8.09 1.31
C ARG A 86 6.08 8.98 0.52
N HIS A 87 6.08 8.88 -0.81
CA HIS A 87 5.16 9.64 -1.65
C HIS A 87 3.70 9.22 -1.43
N MET A 88 3.42 7.92 -1.29
CA MET A 88 2.08 7.44 -0.90
C MET A 88 1.63 8.04 0.44
N ALA A 89 2.53 8.16 1.42
CA ALA A 89 2.22 8.79 2.69
C ALA A 89 1.88 10.28 2.53
N SER A 90 2.54 11.02 1.63
CA SER A 90 2.20 12.42 1.36
C SER A 90 0.86 12.61 0.65
N LEU A 91 0.35 11.57 -0.02
CA LEU A 91 -0.99 11.58 -0.63
C LEU A 91 -2.12 11.38 0.39
N MET A 92 -1.81 10.88 1.60
CA MET A 92 -2.82 10.60 2.62
C MET A 92 -3.49 11.89 3.13
N PRO A 93 -4.81 11.89 3.34
CA PRO A 93 -5.49 13.02 3.95
C PRO A 93 -5.13 13.14 5.43
N LEU A 94 -5.07 14.38 5.93
CA LEU A 94 -4.80 14.65 7.34
C LEU A 94 -5.99 14.22 8.21
N GLN A 95 -5.73 13.61 9.37
CA GLN A 95 -6.77 13.14 10.28
C GLN A 95 -7.74 14.27 10.70
N ARG A 96 -7.24 15.49 10.91
CA ARG A 96 -8.06 16.67 11.24
C ARG A 96 -9.10 17.04 10.17
N ASN A 97 -8.94 16.54 8.94
CA ASN A 97 -9.89 16.78 7.86
C ASN A 97 -11.01 15.73 7.83
N ILE A 98 -10.97 14.71 8.69
CA ILE A 98 -12.02 13.71 8.82
C ILE A 98 -13.13 14.33 9.67
N SER A 99 -14.18 14.79 9.00
CA SER A 99 -15.37 15.34 9.65
C SER A 99 -16.47 14.28 9.69
N PRO A 100 -17.19 14.12 10.81
CA PRO A 100 -18.37 13.24 10.88
C PRO A 100 -19.44 13.62 9.85
N HIS A 101 -19.59 14.92 9.59
CA HIS A 101 -20.67 15.47 8.77
C HIS A 101 -20.37 15.42 7.26
N LYS A 102 -19.14 15.10 6.87
CA LYS A 102 -18.72 15.01 5.46
C LYS A 102 -18.40 13.55 5.10
N ALA A 103 -18.38 13.27 3.80
CA ALA A 103 -17.90 11.98 3.32
C ALA A 103 -16.44 11.74 3.78
N PRO A 104 -16.03 10.48 4.03
CA PRO A 104 -14.64 10.16 4.32
C PRO A 104 -13.73 10.74 3.24
N PRO A 105 -12.62 11.40 3.61
CA PRO A 105 -11.68 11.87 2.61
C PRO A 105 -11.13 10.68 1.83
N ARG A 106 -10.85 10.89 0.55
CA ARG A 106 -10.23 9.88 -0.31
C ARG A 106 -8.73 10.13 -0.39
N LEU A 107 -7.97 9.06 -0.62
CA LEU A 107 -6.57 9.17 -0.98
C LEU A 107 -6.42 10.03 -2.24
N ARG A 108 -5.47 10.97 -2.25
CA ARG A 108 -5.18 11.73 -3.46
C ARG A 108 -4.62 10.79 -4.54
N PRO A 109 -5.02 10.91 -5.81
CA PRO A 109 -4.49 10.06 -6.88
C PRO A 109 -2.96 10.16 -6.96
N PHE A 110 -2.31 9.05 -7.26
CA PHE A 110 -0.88 9.01 -7.52
C PHE A 110 -0.57 9.60 -8.90
N ASP A 111 0.30 10.61 -8.95
CA ASP A 111 0.83 11.18 -10.19
C ASP A 111 2.29 10.71 -10.41
N PRO A 112 2.55 9.85 -11.42
CA PRO A 112 3.90 9.41 -11.75
C PRO A 112 4.86 10.56 -12.03
N GLU A 113 4.42 11.63 -12.68
CA GLU A 113 5.30 12.75 -13.06
C GLU A 113 5.66 13.60 -11.84
N GLU A 114 4.71 13.81 -10.93
CA GLU A 114 4.97 14.45 -9.64
C GLU A 114 5.98 13.63 -8.82
N PHE A 115 5.78 12.31 -8.75
CA PHE A 115 6.71 11.41 -8.06
C PHE A 115 8.12 11.48 -8.66
N LEU A 116 8.25 11.42 -9.99
CA LEU A 116 9.54 11.39 -10.67
C LEU A 116 10.38 12.64 -10.38
N LYS A 117 9.76 13.82 -10.25
CA LYS A 117 10.44 15.07 -9.84
C LYS A 117 11.12 14.96 -8.47
N THR A 118 10.62 14.09 -7.59
CA THR A 118 11.21 13.88 -6.26
C THR A 118 12.39 12.90 -6.27
N VAL A 119 12.53 12.08 -7.31
CA VAL A 119 13.50 10.96 -7.33
C VAL A 119 14.94 11.47 -7.28
N GLU A 120 15.26 12.58 -7.92
CA GLU A 120 16.61 13.17 -7.89
C GLU A 120 17.10 13.51 -6.47
N HIS A 121 16.20 14.00 -5.62
CA HIS A 121 16.53 14.52 -4.28
C HIS A 121 16.16 13.56 -3.14
N SER A 122 15.20 12.66 -3.39
CA SER A 122 14.58 11.79 -2.37
C SER A 122 14.50 10.32 -2.77
N GLY A 123 15.23 9.92 -3.81
CA GLY A 123 15.19 8.58 -4.40
C GLY A 123 16.03 7.52 -3.66
N PRO A 124 16.17 6.33 -4.28
CA PRO A 124 16.86 5.19 -3.68
C PRO A 124 18.33 5.43 -3.35
N GLN A 125 18.98 6.41 -3.99
CA GLN A 125 20.36 6.82 -3.72
C GLN A 125 20.63 7.24 -2.26
N LEU A 126 19.57 7.59 -1.50
CA LEU A 126 19.69 7.88 -0.08
C LEU A 126 19.89 6.62 0.79
N THR A 127 19.53 5.45 0.27
CA THR A 127 19.56 4.18 1.02
C THR A 127 20.33 3.08 0.29
N SER A 128 20.70 3.29 -0.97
CA SER A 128 21.46 2.37 -1.81
C SER A 128 22.66 3.06 -2.44
N GLY A 129 23.82 2.40 -2.40
CA GLY A 129 25.03 2.88 -3.08
C GLY A 129 25.04 2.62 -4.59
N ILE A 130 23.99 2.00 -5.14
CA ILE A 130 23.90 1.70 -6.57
C ILE A 130 23.59 2.97 -7.35
N LYS A 131 24.39 3.20 -8.39
CA LYS A 131 24.24 4.33 -9.31
C LYS A 131 23.52 3.89 -10.58
N GLY A 132 22.87 4.82 -11.26
CA GLY A 132 22.23 4.58 -12.55
C GLY A 132 20.98 5.43 -12.73
N ASP A 133 20.20 5.07 -13.74
CA ASP A 133 18.95 5.71 -14.11
C ASP A 133 17.78 5.18 -13.26
N TRP A 134 17.66 5.67 -12.03
CA TRP A 134 16.57 5.32 -11.13
C TRP A 134 15.21 5.78 -11.67
N GLU A 135 15.14 6.96 -12.29
CA GLU A 135 13.92 7.48 -12.90
C GLU A 135 13.41 6.57 -14.03
N GLY A 136 14.29 6.16 -14.94
CA GLY A 136 13.96 5.22 -16.02
C GLY A 136 13.47 3.88 -15.48
N LEU A 137 14.03 3.41 -14.37
CA LEU A 137 13.55 2.19 -13.70
C LEU A 137 12.13 2.36 -13.16
N TYR A 138 11.82 3.50 -12.50
CA TYR A 138 10.46 3.79 -12.05
C TYR A 138 9.48 3.94 -13.20
N LYS A 139 9.84 4.65 -14.27
CA LYS A 139 9.04 4.77 -15.50
C LYS A 139 8.68 3.40 -16.09
N ARG A 140 9.61 2.44 -16.04
CA ARG A 140 9.36 1.05 -16.46
C ARG A 140 8.52 0.26 -15.46
N PHE A 141 8.60 0.60 -14.17
CA PHE A 141 7.89 -0.09 -13.09
C PHE A 141 6.41 0.29 -13.01
N PHE A 142 6.03 1.54 -13.23
CA PHE A 142 4.63 1.98 -13.14
C PHE A 142 3.63 1.21 -14.01
N PRO A 143 3.90 0.91 -15.30
CA PRO A 143 2.98 0.11 -16.10
C PRO A 143 3.01 -1.39 -15.74
N SER A 144 3.88 -1.82 -14.83
CA SER A 144 4.01 -3.24 -14.50
C SER A 144 2.86 -3.73 -13.60
N PRO A 145 2.46 -5.01 -13.71
CA PRO A 145 1.48 -5.61 -12.81
C PRO A 145 1.86 -5.51 -11.32
N ASN A 146 3.16 -5.52 -11.03
CA ASN A 146 3.68 -5.41 -9.66
C ASN A 146 3.32 -4.06 -9.04
N PHE A 147 3.53 -2.96 -9.77
CA PHE A 147 3.15 -1.64 -9.29
C PHE A 147 1.63 -1.52 -9.16
N VAL A 148 0.88 -1.97 -10.16
CA VAL A 148 -0.59 -1.92 -10.13
C VAL A 148 -1.16 -2.68 -8.93
N GLY A 149 -0.67 -3.90 -8.67
CA GLY A 149 -1.08 -4.70 -7.53
C GLY A 149 -0.70 -4.06 -6.19
N TRP A 150 0.55 -3.59 -6.06
CA TRP A 150 1.02 -2.89 -4.88
C TRP A 150 0.20 -1.60 -4.60
N TYR A 151 -0.05 -0.79 -5.63
CA TYR A 151 -0.78 0.48 -5.50
C TYR A 151 -2.23 0.24 -5.09
N ARG A 152 -2.94 -0.69 -5.75
CA ARG A 152 -4.33 -1.06 -5.37
C ARG A 152 -4.42 -1.58 -3.95
N HIS A 153 -3.48 -2.44 -3.55
CA HIS A 153 -3.43 -2.93 -2.18
C HIS A 153 -3.25 -1.77 -1.20
N ARG A 154 -2.34 -0.85 -1.48
CA ARG A 154 -2.06 0.30 -0.61
C ARG A 154 -3.25 1.27 -0.53
N GLU A 155 -3.89 1.54 -1.66
CA GLU A 155 -5.11 2.34 -1.73
C GLU A 155 -6.24 1.70 -0.91
N HIS A 156 -6.40 0.38 -1.00
CA HIS A 156 -7.37 -0.35 -0.19
C HIS A 156 -7.09 -0.23 1.31
N GLU A 157 -5.85 -0.48 1.75
CA GLU A 157 -5.46 -0.34 3.17
C GLU A 157 -5.74 1.09 3.71
N VAL A 158 -5.38 2.11 2.93
CA VAL A 158 -5.60 3.51 3.32
C VAL A 158 -7.09 3.80 3.39
N ASN A 159 -7.86 3.44 2.37
CA ASN A 159 -9.30 3.68 2.35
C ASN A 159 -10.00 2.96 3.49
N GLN A 160 -9.65 1.70 3.78
CA GLN A 160 -10.19 0.96 4.92
C GLN A 160 -9.90 1.70 6.23
N LYS A 161 -8.66 2.16 6.44
CA LYS A 161 -8.29 2.92 7.64
C LYS A 161 -9.06 4.25 7.75
N LEU A 162 -9.28 4.95 6.64
CA LEU A 162 -10.06 6.19 6.62
C LEU A 162 -11.54 5.94 6.94
N GLN A 163 -12.09 4.80 6.52
CA GLN A 163 -13.44 4.39 6.91
C GLN A 163 -13.54 4.15 8.41
N VAL A 164 -12.57 3.42 9.00
CA VAL A 164 -12.51 3.18 10.45
C VAL A 164 -12.44 4.49 11.24
N LEU A 165 -11.52 5.39 10.87
CA LEU A 165 -11.38 6.70 11.53
C LEU A 165 -12.64 7.57 11.40
N HIS A 166 -13.32 7.52 10.25
CA HIS A 166 -14.57 8.23 10.05
C HIS A 166 -15.71 7.66 10.93
N MET A 167 -15.78 6.34 11.07
CA MET A 167 -16.72 5.70 11.98
C MET A 167 -16.47 6.07 13.45
N GLU A 168 -15.22 6.12 13.87
CA GLU A 168 -14.86 6.59 15.21
C GLU A 168 -15.32 8.04 15.43
N ALA A 169 -15.09 8.91 14.44
CA ALA A 169 -15.56 10.29 14.50
C ALA A 169 -17.09 10.37 14.63
N LEU A 170 -17.85 9.61 13.82
CA LEU A 170 -19.31 9.52 13.89
C LEU A 170 -19.82 9.00 15.25
N SER A 171 -19.11 8.03 15.84
CA SER A 171 -19.51 7.44 17.13
C SER A 171 -19.41 8.42 18.30
N ASN A 172 -18.64 9.49 18.16
CA ASN A 172 -18.40 10.48 19.21
C ASN A 172 -19.19 11.78 19.01
N VAL A 173 -20.02 11.87 17.96
CA VAL A 173 -20.89 13.03 17.72
C VAL A 173 -22.09 13.04 18.65
N ASP A 174 -22.48 14.23 19.11
CA ASP A 174 -23.81 14.44 19.68
C ASP A 174 -24.85 14.49 18.55
N VAL A 175 -25.61 13.41 18.44
CA VAL A 175 -26.57 13.20 17.37
C VAL A 175 -27.75 14.15 17.46
N GLN A 176 -28.18 14.51 18.67
CA GLN A 176 -29.32 15.40 18.88
C GLN A 176 -28.99 16.82 18.38
N ASP A 177 -27.77 17.26 18.64
CA ASP A 177 -27.29 18.53 18.10
C ASP A 177 -27.14 18.49 16.56
N TRP A 178 -26.67 17.35 16.03
CA TRP A 178 -26.46 17.19 14.59
C TRP A 178 -27.75 17.25 13.76
N ILE A 179 -28.86 16.72 14.27
CA ILE A 179 -30.13 16.68 13.54
C ILE A 179 -31.00 17.93 13.74
N ARG A 180 -30.67 18.80 14.69
CA ARG A 180 -31.52 19.93 15.12
C ARG A 180 -31.95 20.86 13.98
N ASP A 181 -31.02 21.17 13.08
CA ASP A 181 -31.22 22.13 11.98
C ASP A 181 -31.29 21.43 10.61
N LYS A 182 -31.72 20.15 10.59
CA LYS A 182 -31.75 19.31 9.40
C LYS A 182 -33.16 19.01 8.95
N GLU A 183 -33.38 19.05 7.63
CA GLU A 183 -34.64 18.63 7.04
C GLU A 183 -34.80 17.11 7.13
N GLU A 184 -36.05 16.62 7.16
CA GLU A 184 -36.35 15.18 7.28
C GLU A 184 -35.64 14.34 6.21
N VAL A 185 -35.54 14.85 4.98
CA VAL A 185 -34.82 14.18 3.88
C VAL A 185 -33.33 14.03 4.20
N GLU A 186 -32.70 15.06 4.79
CA GLU A 186 -31.30 14.99 5.22
C GLU A 186 -31.10 14.01 6.38
N ILE A 187 -32.08 13.92 7.29
CA ILE A 187 -32.08 12.98 8.41
C ILE A 187 -32.23 11.54 7.90
N VAL A 188 -33.10 11.30 6.92
CA VAL A 188 -33.26 9.99 6.26
C VAL A 188 -31.97 9.58 5.55
N ASP A 189 -31.36 10.48 4.77
CA ASP A 189 -30.06 10.23 4.12
C ASP A 189 -28.96 9.92 5.15
N LEU A 190 -28.97 10.60 6.30
CA LEU A 190 -28.06 10.30 7.38
C LEU A 190 -28.25 8.88 7.93
N ILE A 191 -29.49 8.44 8.16
CA ILE A 191 -29.79 7.07 8.60
C ILE A 191 -29.25 6.04 7.58
N LEU A 192 -29.48 6.27 6.29
CA LEU A 192 -28.99 5.37 5.23
C LEU A 192 -27.46 5.29 5.24
N ARG A 193 -26.77 6.44 5.35
CA ARG A 193 -25.31 6.49 5.47
C ARG A 193 -24.80 5.76 6.73
N LEU A 194 -25.47 5.90 7.87
CA LEU A 194 -25.11 5.18 9.09
C LEU A 194 -25.30 3.66 8.95
N ARG A 195 -26.37 3.21 8.29
CA ARG A 195 -26.61 1.80 7.99
C ARG A 195 -25.52 1.23 7.06
N GLU A 196 -25.13 1.96 6.02
CA GLU A 196 -24.00 1.55 5.16
C GLU A 196 -22.70 1.37 5.96
N LYS A 197 -22.44 2.24 6.94
CA LYS A 197 -21.27 2.12 7.83
C LYS A 197 -21.35 0.89 8.73
N LEU A 198 -22.53 0.57 9.24
CA LEU A 198 -22.75 -0.65 10.03
C LEU A 198 -22.53 -1.91 9.17
N THR A 199 -22.99 -1.91 7.93
CA THR A 199 -22.70 -2.98 6.96
C THR A 199 -21.20 -3.10 6.67
N PHE A 200 -20.51 -1.97 6.49
CA PHE A 200 -19.05 -1.97 6.35
C PHE A 200 -18.36 -2.59 7.58
N ALA A 201 -18.80 -2.25 8.80
CA ALA A 201 -18.26 -2.83 10.03
C ALA A 201 -18.50 -4.33 10.14
N ALA A 202 -19.68 -4.81 9.74
CA ALA A 202 -20.01 -6.23 9.71
C ALA A 202 -19.07 -7.04 8.78
N ASN A 203 -18.62 -6.43 7.67
CA ASN A 203 -17.66 -7.03 6.74
C ASN A 203 -16.19 -6.85 7.18
N ASN A 204 -15.90 -5.96 8.15
CA ASN A 204 -14.55 -5.59 8.57
C ASN A 204 -14.37 -5.69 10.11
N GLN A 205 -14.95 -6.72 10.72
CA GLN A 205 -15.04 -6.87 12.19
C GLN A 205 -13.68 -6.85 12.90
N SER A 206 -12.62 -7.29 12.23
CA SER A 206 -11.26 -7.29 12.78
C SER A 206 -10.61 -5.90 12.84
N ALA A 207 -11.07 -4.96 12.02
CA ALA A 207 -10.50 -3.61 11.91
C ALA A 207 -11.30 -2.55 12.68
N VAL A 208 -12.58 -2.78 12.96
CA VAL A 208 -13.49 -1.82 13.58
C VAL A 208 -13.66 -2.10 15.08
N ASN A 209 -13.61 -1.06 15.90
CA ASN A 209 -13.89 -1.16 17.34
C ASN A 209 -15.39 -1.48 17.58
N LYS A 210 -15.67 -2.53 18.34
CA LYS A 210 -17.03 -2.97 18.71
C LYS A 210 -17.83 -1.88 19.43
N ASP A 211 -17.18 -1.08 20.27
CA ASP A 211 -17.85 0.01 20.99
C ASP A 211 -18.36 1.09 20.03
N CYS A 212 -17.64 1.36 18.94
CA CYS A 212 -18.08 2.29 17.90
C CYS A 212 -19.34 1.77 17.20
N VAL A 213 -19.41 0.47 16.94
CA VAL A 213 -20.57 -0.18 16.31
C VAL A 213 -21.80 -0.05 17.21
N VAL A 214 -21.68 -0.34 18.51
CA VAL A 214 -22.78 -0.21 19.48
C VAL A 214 -23.27 1.24 19.56
N LYS A 215 -22.35 2.21 19.65
CA LYS A 215 -22.71 3.64 19.66
C LYS A 215 -23.44 4.06 18.39
N LEU A 216 -22.99 3.61 17.22
CA LEU A 216 -23.61 3.91 15.94
C LEU A 216 -25.02 3.31 15.82
N HIS A 217 -25.24 2.08 16.30
CA HIS A 217 -26.59 1.52 16.39
C HIS A 217 -27.50 2.39 17.26
N ARG A 218 -27.04 2.77 18.46
CA ARG A 218 -27.78 3.67 19.35
C ARG A 218 -28.08 5.02 18.68
N HIS A 219 -27.14 5.55 17.88
CA HIS A 219 -27.34 6.77 17.11
C HIS A 219 -28.47 6.61 16.10
N VAL A 220 -28.48 5.52 15.32
CA VAL A 220 -29.57 5.23 14.37
C VAL A 220 -30.92 5.16 15.07
N ASP A 221 -31.03 4.42 16.17
CA ASP A 221 -32.29 4.28 16.92
C ASP A 221 -32.77 5.64 17.45
N THR A 222 -31.84 6.44 17.99
CA THR A 222 -32.14 7.79 18.51
C THR A 222 -32.67 8.71 17.41
N ILE A 223 -32.09 8.67 16.21
CA ILE A 223 -32.53 9.48 15.07
C ILE A 223 -33.91 9.03 14.59
N ILE A 224 -34.13 7.72 14.46
CA ILE A 224 -35.44 7.20 14.06
C ILE A 224 -36.53 7.66 15.04
N CYS A 225 -36.29 7.58 16.34
CA CYS A 225 -37.26 8.04 17.35
C CYS A 225 -37.54 9.55 17.31
N SER A 226 -36.68 10.37 16.70
CA SER A 226 -36.90 11.81 16.54
C SER A 226 -37.71 12.20 15.31
N LEU A 227 -37.92 11.28 14.36
CA LEU A 227 -38.71 11.52 13.16
C LEU A 227 -40.22 11.35 13.42
N PRO A 228 -41.11 11.93 12.60
CA PRO A 228 -42.54 11.71 12.71
C PRO A 228 -42.96 10.25 12.40
N ASP A 229 -44.13 9.85 12.89
CA ASP A 229 -44.57 8.45 12.92
C ASP A 229 -44.69 7.78 11.53
N ASP A 230 -45.03 8.56 10.51
CA ASP A 230 -45.13 8.12 9.11
C ASP A 230 -43.77 7.68 8.55
N LEU A 231 -42.69 8.42 8.85
CA LEU A 231 -41.33 8.08 8.47
C LEU A 231 -40.73 6.97 9.35
N GLN A 232 -41.08 6.92 10.63
CA GLN A 232 -40.63 5.86 11.54
C GLN A 232 -41.06 4.47 11.06
N GLY A 233 -42.29 4.33 10.58
CA GLY A 233 -42.84 3.05 10.11
C GLY A 233 -42.07 2.50 8.90
N VAL A 234 -41.66 3.37 7.98
CA VAL A 234 -40.88 2.99 6.78
C VAL A 234 -39.44 2.63 7.14
N LEU A 235 -38.84 3.34 8.10
CA LEU A 235 -37.43 3.21 8.45
C LEU A 235 -37.14 2.09 9.46
N LYS A 236 -38.11 1.60 10.23
CA LYS A 236 -37.91 0.47 11.16
C LYS A 236 -37.81 -0.90 10.48
N THR A 237 -38.08 -0.95 9.18
CA THR A 237 -37.84 -2.10 8.28
C THR A 237 -36.37 -2.21 7.85
#